data_AF-A0A243PDX4-F1
#
_entry.id   AF-A0A243PDX4-F1
#
_cell.length_a   1.000
_cell.length_b   1.000
_cell.length_c   1.000
_cell.angle_alpha   90.00
_cell.angle_beta   90.00
_cell.angle_gamma   90.00
#
_symmetry.space_group_name_H-M   'P 1'
#
loop_
_entity.id
_entity.type
_entity.pdbx_description
1 polymer ?
#
loop_
_entity_poly.entity_id
_entity_poly.type
_entity_poly.pdbx_seq_one_letter_code
_entity_poly.pdbx_strand_id
1 'polypeptide(L)' 'MVYFTERVLTGELVTAKDLLIRALAILDKQEEHQVAYKVCEAIERLIGAPSTLEQWYQMTGRNTDGSPKDLRQVCK' A
#
# COMPACT_ATOMS: atom_id res chain seq x y z
N MET A 1 12.73 -2.08 13.71
CA MET A 1 12.90 -1.44 12.40
C MET A 1 12.06 -2.25 11.42
N VAL A 2 10.91 -1.73 10.98
CA VAL A 2 10.08 -2.44 10.00
C VAL A 2 10.82 -2.32 8.68
N TYR A 3 11.41 -3.42 8.22
CA TYR A 3 12.06 -3.49 6.92
C TYR A 3 10.98 -3.34 5.87
N PHE A 4 10.81 -2.11 5.38
CA PHE A 4 10.08 -1.86 4.16
C PHE A 4 10.96 -2.37 3.03
N THR A 5 10.82 -3.65 2.71
CA THR A 5 11.44 -4.20 1.52
C THR A 5 10.72 -3.55 0.35
N GLU A 6 11.26 -2.43 -0.13
CA GLU A 6 10.84 -1.80 -1.37
C GLU A 6 10.71 -2.92 -2.40
N ARG A 7 9.47 -3.23 -2.81
CA ARG A 7 9.22 -4.30 -3.76
C ARG A 7 9.94 -3.88 -5.03
N VAL A 8 11.02 -4.57 -5.40
CA VAL A 8 11.72 -4.33 -6.67
C VAL A 8 10.71 -4.65 -7.77
N LEU A 9 10.08 -3.61 -8.30
CA LEU A 9 9.15 -3.72 -9.42
C LEU A 9 9.98 -4.20 -10.62
N THR A 10 9.57 -5.31 -11.23
CA THR A 10 10.09 -5.70 -12.54
C THR A 10 9.76 -4.61 -13.57
N GLY A 11 10.49 -4.54 -14.68
CA GLY A 11 10.31 -3.47 -15.69
C GLY A 11 8.86 -3.33 -16.19
N GLU A 12 8.12 -4.43 -16.29
CA GLU A 12 6.71 -4.43 -16.65
C GLU A 12 5.82 -3.81 -15.56
N LEU A 13 6.12 -4.07 -14.28
CA LEU A 13 5.38 -3.48 -13.16
C LEU A 13 5.69 -1.98 -12.99
N VAL A 14 6.89 -1.53 -13.35
CA VAL A 14 7.22 -0.10 -13.44
C VAL A 14 6.38 0.57 -14.53
N THR A 15 6.24 -0.07 -15.69
CA THR A 15 5.39 0.43 -16.77
C THR A 15 3.92 0.49 -16.34
N ALA A 16 3.42 -0.55 -15.67
CA ALA A 16 2.06 -0.56 -15.13
C ALA A 16 1.81 0.56 -14.11
N LYS A 17 2.78 0.82 -13.23
CA LYS A 17 2.74 1.95 -12.29
C LYS A 17 2.67 3.29 -13.01
N ASP A 18 3.48 3.51 -14.05
CA ASP A 18 3.48 4.76 -14.82
C ASP A 18 2.12 5.00 -15.50
N LEU A 19 1.52 3.95 -16.06
CA LEU A 19 0.18 4.01 -16.64
C LEU A 19 -0.89 4.37 -15.60
N LEU A 20 -0.82 3.78 -14.40
CA LEU A 20 -1.73 4.11 -13.30
C LEU A 20 -1.57 5.57 -12.84
N ILE A 21 -0.35 6.09 -12.76
CA ILE A 21 -0.08 7.50 -12.42
C ILE A 21 -0.68 8.44 -13.48
N ARG A 22 -0.53 8.11 -14.76
CA ARG A 22 -1.14 8.90 -15.84
C ARG A 22 -2.67 8.85 -15.79
N ALA A 23 -3.24 7.67 -15.53
CA ALA A 23 -4.68 7.51 -15.37
C ALA A 23 -5.20 8.34 -14.19
N LEU A 24 -4.50 8.32 -13.04
CA LEU A 24 -4.83 9.12 -11.87
C LEU A 24 -4.87 10.62 -12.20
N ALA A 25 -3.87 11.14 -12.92
CA ALA A 25 -3.82 12.54 -13.30
C ALA A 25 -4.97 12.96 -14.25
N ILE A 26 -5.48 12.03 -15.07
CA ILE A 26 -6.65 12.28 -15.92
C ILE A 26 -7.92 12.28 -15.06
N LEU A 27 -8.09 11.28 -14.20
CA LEU A 27 -9.26 11.14 -13.34
C LEU A 27 -9.40 12.30 -12.34
N ASP A 28 -8.29 12.75 -11.77
CA ASP A 28 -8.23 13.92 -10.89
C ASP A 28 -8.71 15.19 -11.61
N LYS A 29 -8.26 15.41 -12.85
CA LYS A 29 -8.71 16.54 -13.69
C LYS A 29 -10.19 16.46 -14.08
N GLN A 30 -10.79 15.28 -14.10
CA GLN A 30 -12.19 15.08 -14.43
C GLN A 30 -13.08 15.01 -13.18
N GLU A 31 -12.52 15.24 -11.98
CA GLU A 31 -13.24 15.17 -10.70
C GLU A 31 -13.86 13.79 -10.42
N GLU A 32 -13.33 12.74 -11.05
CA GLU A 32 -13.76 11.34 -10.90
C GLU A 32 -13.14 10.71 -9.63
N HIS A 33 -13.42 11.33 -8.47
CA HIS A 33 -12.73 11.05 -7.21
C HIS A 33 -12.83 9.59 -6.73
N GLN A 34 -13.97 8.92 -6.96
CA GLN A 34 -14.14 7.51 -6.59
C GLN A 34 -13.25 6.58 -7.40
N VAL A 35 -13.02 6.91 -8.68
CA VAL A 35 -12.17 6.12 -9.56
C VAL A 35 -10.69 6.42 -9.28
N ALA A 36 -10.36 7.70 -9.07
CA ALA A 36 -9.04 8.14 -8.64
C ALA A 36 -8.58 7.43 -7.35
N TYR A 37 -9.48 7.30 -6.37
CA TYR A 37 -9.21 6.57 -5.12
C TYR A 37 -8.81 5.11 -5.38
N LYS A 38 -9.51 4.40 -6.27
CA LYS A 38 -9.17 3.00 -6.62
C LYS A 38 -7.81 2.89 -7.31
N VAL A 39 -7.43 3.89 -8.10
CA VAL A 39 -6.11 3.93 -8.75
C VAL A 39 -5.01 4.16 -7.72
N CYS A 40 -5.21 5.02 -6.72
CA CYS A 40 -4.28 5.16 -5.59
C CYS A 40 -4.09 3.83 -4.85
N GLU A 41 -5.18 3.15 -4.50
CA GLU A 41 -5.12 1.85 -3.81
C GLU A 41 -4.36 0.80 -4.64
N ALA A 42 -4.54 0.81 -5.96
CA ALA A 42 -3.82 -0.08 -6.87
C ALA A 42 -2.32 0.24 -6.90
N ILE A 43 -1.93 1.51 -6.94
CA ILE A 43 -0.52 1.94 -6.90
C ILE A 43 0.13 1.53 -5.57
N GLU A 44 -0.55 1.75 -4.44
CA GLU A 44 -0.05 1.39 -3.11
C GLU A 44 0.22 -0.12 -3.00
N ARG A 45 -0.74 -0.95 -3.42
CA ARG A 45 -0.55 -2.41 -3.45
C ARG A 45 0.54 -2.86 -4.42
N LEU A 46 0.68 -2.18 -5.55
CA LEU A 46 1.69 -2.49 -6.56
C LEU A 46 3.11 -2.26 -6.02
N ILE A 47 3.35 -1.13 -5.36
CA ILE A 47 4.65 -0.80 -4.75
C ILE A 47 4.89 -1.53 -3.42
N GLY A 48 3.88 -2.26 -2.93
CA GLY A 48 3.92 -2.92 -1.63
C GLY A 48 3.88 -1.94 -0.46
N ALA A 49 3.40 -0.72 -0.68
CA ALA A 49 3.17 0.24 0.39
C ALA A 49 2.11 -0.32 1.33
N PRO A 50 2.29 -0.16 2.65
CA PRO A 50 1.33 -0.65 3.60
C PRO A 50 0.11 0.26 3.47
N SER A 51 -1.08 -0.30 3.32
CA SER A 51 -2.29 0.51 3.36
C SER A 51 -2.34 1.31 4.67
N THR A 52 -3.00 2.47 4.67
CA THR A 52 -3.20 3.28 5.87
C THR A 52 -3.72 2.46 7.06
N LEU A 53 -4.53 1.43 6.77
CA LEU A 53 -5.04 0.49 7.76
C LEU A 53 -3.96 -0.45 8.31
N GLU A 54 -3.11 -1.02 7.44
CA GLU A 54 -1.96 -1.83 7.86
C GLU A 54 -0.94 -1.02 8.67
N GLN A 55 -0.69 0.24 8.29
CA GLN A 55 0.11 1.17 9.09
C GLN A 55 -0.50 1.40 10.47
N TRP A 56 -1.82 1.62 10.53
CA TRP A 56 -2.53 1.78 11.79
C TRP A 56 -2.48 0.53 12.67
N TYR A 57 -2.61 -0.66 12.08
CA TYR A 57 -2.42 -1.92 12.81
C TYR A 57 -1.01 -2.04 13.37
N GLN A 58 0.02 -1.74 12.57
CA GLN A 58 1.41 -1.75 13.06
C GLN A 58 1.63 -0.77 14.21
N MET A 59 1.07 0.45 14.13
CA MET A 59 1.15 1.47 15.19
C MET A 59 0.41 1.07 16.47
N THR A 60 -0.70 0.32 16.35
CA THR A 60 -1.49 -0.14 17.49
C THR A 60 -1.04 -1.48 18.06
N GLY A 61 0.13 -2.00 17.65
CA GLY A 61 0.67 -3.26 18.15
C GLY A 61 -0.07 -4.49 17.62
N ARG A 62 -0.72 -4.37 16.46
CA ARG A 62 -1.44 -5.46 15.77
C ARG A 62 -0.65 -5.95 14.55
N ASN A 63 -0.95 -7.16 14.10
CA ASN A 63 -0.45 -7.73 12.85
C ASN A 63 -1.07 -7.01 11.65
N THR A 64 -0.53 -7.21 10.45
CA THR A 64 -1.04 -6.58 9.21
C THR A 64 -2.47 -6.99 8.86
N ASP A 65 -2.97 -8.09 9.41
CA ASP A 65 -4.38 -8.52 9.30
C ASP A 65 -5.31 -7.93 10.38
N GLY A 66 -4.76 -7.17 11.34
CA GLY A 66 -5.51 -6.59 12.46
C GLY A 66 -5.61 -7.48 13.70
N SER A 67 -5.12 -8.72 13.66
CA SER A 67 -5.02 -9.56 14.86
C SER A 67 -4.04 -8.98 15.90
N PRO A 68 -4.32 -9.15 17.20
CA PRO A 68 -3.39 -8.72 18.25
C PRO A 68 -2.05 -9.47 18.11
N LYS A 69 -0.92 -8.74 18.20
CA LYS A 69 0.39 -9.39 18.30
C LYS A 69 0.43 -10.17 19.60
N ASP A 70 0.49 -11.49 19.51
CA ASP A 70 0.59 -12.35 20.68
C ASP A 70 1.92 -12.04 21.40
N LEU A 71 1.83 -11.36 22.54
CA LEU A 71 2.97 -10.93 23.36
C LEU A 71 3.73 -12.12 23.99
N ARG A 72 3.35 -13.38 23.75
CA ARG A 72 4.05 -14.55 24.31
C ARG A 72 5.28 -15.00 23.52
N GLN A 73 5.54 -14.44 22.34
CA GLN A 73 6.71 -14.84 21.53
C GLN A 73 7.95 -13.96 21.73
N VAL A 74 7.87 -12.91 22.55
CA VAL A 74 9.01 -12.01 22.85
C VAL A 74 9.85 -12.49 24.05
N CYS A 75 9.40 -13.54 24.77
CA CYS A 75 10.16 -14.17 25.85
C CYS A 75 10.57 -15.61 25.48
N LYS A 76 11.52 -15.77 24.56
CA LYS A 76 12.42 -16.93 24.49
C LYS A 76 13.79 -16.49 24.00
#